data_AF-A0A6B7DYU2-F1
#
_entry.id   AF-A0A6B7DYU2-F1
#
_cell.length_a   1.000
_cell.length_b   1.000
_cell.length_c   1.000
_cell.angle_alpha   90.00
_cell.angle_beta   90.00
_cell.angle_gamma   90.00
#
_symmetry.space_group_name_H-M   'P 1'
#
loop_
_entity.id
_entity.type
_entity.pdbx_description
1 polymer ?
#
loop_
_entity_poly.entity_id
_entity_poly.type
_entity_poly.pdbx_seq_one_letter_code
_entity_poly.pdbx_strand_id
1 'polypeptide(L)' 'AADRVRSEVFGLGFGSEVKREVNRCFGCRRKVGLTGFRCRCGELFCAEHRYTDRHVCSYDYKAAGR' A
#
# COMPACT_ATOMS: atom_id res chain seq x y z
N ALA A 1 58.16 -4.71 -2.61
CA ALA A 1 56.90 -4.37 -3.28
C ALA A 1 55.82 -5.26 -2.68
N ALA A 2 55.01 -4.72 -1.76
CA ALA A 2 53.88 -5.43 -1.16
C ALA A 2 52.63 -4.84 -1.80
N ASP A 3 52.12 -5.53 -2.82
CA ASP A 3 51.02 -5.03 -3.64
C ASP A 3 49.68 -5.12 -2.92
N ARG A 4 48.95 -4.01 -3.05
CA ARG A 4 47.77 -3.59 -2.33
C ARG A 4 46.50 -3.92 -3.13
N VAL A 5 45.85 -5.05 -2.91
CA VAL A 5 44.43 -5.23 -3.27
C VAL A 5 43.83 -6.18 -2.22
N ARG A 6 43.41 -5.74 -1.03
CA ARG A 6 42.27 -4.87 -0.71
C ARG A 6 41.01 -5.25 -1.50
N SER A 7 40.12 -5.96 -0.80
CA SER A 7 38.68 -5.70 -0.82
C SER A 7 37.86 -6.32 -1.97
N GLU A 8 37.39 -7.56 -1.80
CA GLU A 8 36.12 -8.00 -2.42
C GLU A 8 35.24 -8.79 -1.43
N VAL A 9 35.17 -8.31 -0.19
CA VAL A 9 33.94 -8.38 0.60
C VAL A 9 32.99 -7.30 0.06
N PHE A 10 32.45 -7.49 -1.14
CA PHE A 10 31.37 -6.66 -1.65
C PHE A 10 30.05 -7.40 -1.41
N GLY A 11 29.56 -7.23 -0.19
CA GLY A 11 28.24 -7.69 0.21
C GLY A 11 27.18 -7.09 -0.69
N LEU A 12 26.55 -7.93 -1.50
CA LEU A 12 25.33 -7.55 -2.21
C LEU A 12 24.13 -7.80 -1.30
N GLY A 13 24.00 -6.92 -0.31
CA GLY A 13 22.72 -6.67 0.34
C GLY A 13 21.81 -5.94 -0.64
N PHE A 14 20.96 -6.68 -1.36
CA PHE A 14 19.80 -6.12 -2.03
C PHE A 14 18.81 -5.66 -0.95
N GLY A 15 19.07 -4.48 -0.40
CA GLY A 15 18.08 -3.71 0.34
C GLY A 15 17.02 -3.25 -0.65
N SER A 16 16.07 -4.12 -0.97
CA SER A 16 14.83 -3.74 -1.63
C SER A 16 14.16 -2.70 -0.74
N GLU A 17 14.17 -1.44 -1.16
CA GLU A 17 13.42 -0.38 -0.51
C GLU A 17 11.93 -0.73 -0.62
N VAL A 18 11.42 -1.43 0.39
CA VAL A 18 9.98 -1.64 0.56
C VAL A 18 9.42 -0.30 0.95
N LYS A 19 9.09 0.50 -0.07
CA LYS A 19 8.28 1.71 0.07
C LYS A 19 7.07 1.30 0.90
N ARG A 20 7.07 1.67 2.18
CA ARG A 20 5.97 1.33 3.08
C ARG A 20 4.78 2.14 2.60
N GLU A 21 4.00 1.57 1.70
CA GLU A 21 2.75 2.14 1.24
C GLU A 21 1.89 2.32 2.48
N VAL A 22 1.79 3.57 2.93
CA VAL A 22 1.01 3.89 4.11
C VAL A 22 -0.44 3.81 3.69
N ASN A 23 -1.06 2.67 3.92
CA ASN A 23 -2.48 2.47 3.69
C ASN A 23 -3.26 3.44 4.59
N ARG A 24 -3.90 4.43 3.98
CA ARG A 24 -4.73 5.47 4.63
C ARG A 24 -6.15 5.37 4.10
N CYS A 25 -7.12 5.62 4.97
CA CYS A 25 -8.52 5.68 4.59
C CYS A 25 -8.77 6.89 3.67
N PHE A 26 -9.43 6.72 2.53
CA PHE A 26 -9.75 7.84 1.64
C PHE A 26 -10.80 8.80 2.26
N GLY A 27 -11.75 8.27 3.05
CA GLY A 27 -12.81 9.07 3.68
C GLY A 27 -12.34 9.89 4.90
N CYS A 28 -11.62 9.26 5.83
CA CYS A 28 -11.21 9.90 7.09
C CYS A 28 -9.70 10.11 7.26
N ARG A 29 -8.89 9.73 6.26
CA ARG A 29 -7.41 9.86 6.27
C ARG A 29 -6.69 9.16 7.44
N ARG A 30 -7.40 8.36 8.24
CA ARG A 30 -6.84 7.53 9.30
C ARG A 30 -5.89 6.48 8.70
N LYS A 31 -4.76 6.23 9.36
CA LYS A 31 -3.87 5.10 9.01
C LYS A 31 -4.60 3.79 9.29
N VAL A 32 -4.76 2.97 8.27
CA VAL A 32 -5.44 1.67 8.34
C VAL A 32 -4.47 0.49 8.25
N GLY A 33 -3.19 0.75 7.93
CA GLY A 33 -2.12 -0.24 8.06
C GLY A 33 -2.39 -1.52 7.29
N LEU A 34 -2.25 -2.67 7.96
CA LEU A 34 -2.53 -4.00 7.39
C LEU A 34 -4.04 -4.32 7.36
N THR A 35 -4.86 -3.66 8.19
CA THR A 35 -6.31 -3.86 8.31
C THR A 35 -7.10 -2.87 7.45
N GLY A 36 -6.63 -2.67 6.22
CA GLY A 36 -7.29 -1.87 5.21
C GLY A 36 -8.35 -2.63 4.46
N PHE A 37 -9.57 -2.10 4.38
CA PHE A 37 -10.62 -2.65 3.52
C PHE A 37 -10.53 -1.98 2.16
N ARG A 38 -10.22 -2.74 1.11
CA ARG A 38 -10.31 -2.24 -0.27
C ARG A 38 -11.76 -2.28 -0.73
N CYS A 39 -12.31 -1.13 -1.09
CA CYS A 39 -13.62 -1.06 -1.72
C CYS A 39 -13.51 -1.44 -3.20
N ARG A 40 -14.63 -1.80 -3.84
CA ARG A 40 -14.68 -2.12 -5.27
C ARG A 40 -14.35 -0.92 -6.17
N CYS A 41 -14.46 0.30 -5.65
CA CYS A 41 -14.00 1.50 -6.35
C CYS A 41 -12.46 1.63 -6.44
N GLY A 42 -11.69 0.75 -5.79
CA GLY A 42 -10.22 0.77 -5.82
C GLY A 42 -9.59 1.52 -4.65
N GLU A 43 -10.38 2.27 -3.88
CA GLU A 43 -9.91 3.01 -2.71
C GLU A 43 -9.87 2.14 -1.45
N LEU A 44 -9.06 2.58 -0.49
CA LEU A 44 -8.79 1.86 0.75
C LEU A 44 -9.42 2.59 1.94
N PHE A 45 -10.11 1.86 2.81
CA PHE A 45 -10.94 2.40 3.87
C PHE A 45 -10.71 1.70 5.22
N CYS A 46 -11.11 2.36 6.31
CA CYS A 46 -11.13 1.74 7.64
C CYS A 46 -12.44 0.94 7.84
N ALA A 47 -12.51 0.16 8.93
CA ALA A 47 -13.69 -0.64 9.26
C ALA A 47 -15.01 0.16 9.27
N GLU A 48 -14.95 1.43 9.66
CA GLU A 48 -16.11 2.33 9.69
C GLU A 48 -16.50 2.87 8.31
N HIS A 49 -15.53 3.05 7.41
CA HIS A 49 -15.74 3.61 6.06
C HIS A 49 -15.85 2.53 4.97
N ARG A 50 -15.95 1.26 5.36
CA ARG A 50 -15.99 0.12 4.43
C ARG A 50 -17.25 0.09 3.57
N TYR A 51 -18.34 0.70 4.03
CA TYR A 51 -19.65 0.66 3.39
C TYR A 51 -19.89 1.89 2.52
N THR A 52 -20.70 1.73 1.47
CA THR A 52 -21.00 2.74 0.44
C THR A 52 -21.72 3.98 0.95
N ASP A 53 -22.32 3.93 2.14
CA ASP A 53 -22.96 5.05 2.81
C ASP A 53 -21.98 5.96 3.58
N ARG A 54 -20.72 5.50 3.73
CA ARG A 54 -19.68 6.21 4.49
C ARG A 54 -18.58 6.78 3.60
N HIS A 55 -18.65 6.55 2.29
CA HIS A 55 -17.76 7.17 1.31
C HIS A 55 -18.48 7.38 -0.01
N VAL A 56 -17.99 8.30 -0.83
CA VAL A 56 -18.50 8.48 -2.20
C VAL A 56 -17.95 7.34 -3.05
N CYS A 57 -18.66 6.22 -3.08
CA CYS A 57 -18.27 5.08 -3.90
C CYS A 57 -18.58 5.37 -5.36
N SER A 58 -17.54 5.67 -6.16
CA SER A 58 -17.68 5.85 -7.61
C SER A 58 -17.85 4.53 -8.38
N TYR A 59 -18.07 3.41 -7.67
CA TYR A 59 -18.27 2.11 -8.30
C TYR A 59 -19.74 1.93 -8.67
N ASP A 60 -20.02 1.78 -9.96
CA ASP A 60 -21.36 1.52 -10.47
C ASP A 60 -21.80 0.07 -10.20
N TYR A 61 -22.33 -0.17 -9.00
CA TYR A 61 -22.93 -1.45 -8.62
C TYR A 61 -24.09 -1.86 -9.55
N LYS A 62 -24.77 -0.87 -10.17
CA LYS A 62 -25.85 -1.10 -11.13
C LYS A 62 -25.36 -1.59 -12.51
N ALA A 63 -24.18 -1.16 -12.94
CA ALA A 63 -23.61 -1.58 -14.22
C ALA A 63 -22.92 -2.95 -14.13
N ALA A 64 -22.33 -3.27 -12.97
CA ALA A 64 -21.62 -4.53 -12.76
C ALA A 64 -22.53 -5.78 -12.60
N GLY A 65 -23.86 -5.59 -12.55
CA GLY A 65 -24.84 -6.66 -12.37
C GLY A 65 -25.66 -7.02 -13.62
N ARG A 66 -25.20 -6.63 -14.81
CA ARG A 66 -25.76 -7.11 -16.09
C ARG A 66 -24.84 -8.14 -16.74
#